data_AF-A0A834HI46-F1
#
_entry.id   AF-A0A834HI46-F1
#
_cell.length_a   1.000
_cell.length_b   1.000
_cell.length_c   1.000
_cell.angle_alpha   90.00
_cell.angle_beta   90.00
_cell.angle_gamma   90.00
#
_symmetry.space_group_name_H-M   'P 1'
#
loop_
_entity.id
_entity.type
_entity.pdbx_description
1 polymer ?
#
loop_
_entity_poly.entity_id
_entity_poly.type
_entity_poly.pdbx_seq_one_letter_code
_entity_poly.pdbx_strand_id
1 'polypeptide(L)'
;MGLPGALPALNSKVIQSAVKLGLALNCKLSLRSKFDRKQYFYPDLPKGYQISQFDVPIATAGFVDVDLSVEFGGGHRKFGITRVHMEEDAVKLLHTGNGSYSEVDLNREGMPLLEIVSEPDMRTGIEAVEYASELQRLVRFLGVSNGNMQEGSLRCDVNVSVQPIGQLEYGTKVADFFDETICKGADVKLAANWIMGDVATYMKNEKLTVNEIKLTPLELAELLQQKMIVDPVEIEKMVVKVLAENPKQLEQYCGGRTKLQGFFAGQIMKLSKGEANPRLLNKILLERLNAQS
;
A
#
# COMPACT_ATOMS: atom_id res chain seq x y z
N MET A 1 19.98 -4.11 -15.79
CA MET A 1 21.12 -4.22 -14.85
C MET A 1 21.10 -3.12 -13.78
N GLY A 2 20.46 -1.96 -14.02
CA GLY A 2 20.41 -0.90 -13.01
C GLY A 2 21.77 -0.30 -12.62
N LEU A 3 22.72 -0.26 -13.57
CA LEU A 3 24.06 0.27 -13.31
C LEU A 3 24.02 1.75 -12.89
N PRO A 4 24.94 2.19 -12.01
CA PRO A 4 25.05 3.61 -11.65
C PRO A 4 25.19 4.51 -12.88
N GLY A 5 24.34 5.54 -12.97
CA GLY A 5 24.32 6.49 -14.08
C GLY A 5 23.51 6.06 -15.31
N ALA A 6 22.96 4.84 -15.35
CA ALA A 6 22.09 4.42 -16.44
C ALA A 6 20.75 5.17 -16.42
N LEU A 7 20.22 5.50 -17.61
CA LEU A 7 18.93 6.14 -17.80
C LEU A 7 18.02 5.27 -18.69
N PRO A 8 16.70 5.22 -18.43
CA PRO A 8 15.77 4.49 -19.27
C PRO A 8 15.53 5.22 -20.59
N ALA A 9 15.43 4.46 -21.69
CA ALA A 9 15.03 4.96 -23.00
C ALA A 9 13.77 4.21 -23.45
N LEU A 10 12.73 4.95 -23.82
CA LEU A 10 11.43 4.37 -24.14
C LEU A 10 11.44 3.71 -25.54
N ASN A 11 10.95 2.48 -25.61
CA ASN A 11 10.78 1.76 -26.86
C ASN A 11 9.46 2.15 -27.55
N SER A 12 9.55 2.78 -28.73
CA SER A 12 8.39 3.27 -29.48
C SER A 12 7.41 2.16 -29.91
N LYS A 13 7.89 0.92 -30.12
CA LYS A 13 7.02 -0.21 -30.47
C LYS A 13 6.09 -0.59 -29.32
N VAL A 14 6.52 -0.42 -28.07
CA VAL A 14 5.69 -0.70 -26.89
C VAL A 14 4.50 0.24 -26.84
N ILE A 15 4.72 1.53 -27.14
CA ILE A 15 3.65 2.52 -27.24
C ILE A 15 2.65 2.14 -28.35
N GLN A 16 3.15 1.76 -29.53
CA GLN A 16 2.29 1.34 -30.64
C GLN A 16 1.43 0.12 -30.27
N SER A 17 2.02 -0.89 -29.64
CA SER A 17 1.30 -2.06 -29.14
C SER A 17 0.27 -1.70 -28.08
N ALA A 18 0.62 -0.83 -27.12
CA ALA A 18 -0.27 -0.38 -26.06
C ALA A 18 -1.48 0.39 -26.62
N VAL A 19 -1.25 1.27 -27.59
CA VAL A 19 -2.30 2.03 -28.27
C VAL A 19 -3.22 1.11 -29.07
N LYS A 20 -2.68 0.14 -29.83
CA LYS A 20 -3.47 -0.86 -30.55
C LYS A 20 -4.38 -1.65 -29.61
N LEU A 21 -3.81 -2.14 -28.50
CA LEU A 21 -4.53 -2.90 -27.51
C LEU A 21 -5.62 -2.05 -26.84
N GLY A 22 -5.30 -0.82 -26.44
CA GLY A 22 -6.26 0.11 -25.86
C GLY A 22 -7.45 0.39 -26.80
N LEU A 23 -7.18 0.63 -28.09
CA LEU A 23 -8.25 0.82 -29.08
C LEU A 23 -9.11 -0.43 -29.27
N ALA A 24 -8.49 -1.61 -29.36
CA ALA A 24 -9.21 -2.87 -29.52
C ALA A 24 -10.06 -3.24 -28.29
N LEU A 25 -9.64 -2.81 -27.10
CA LEU A 25 -10.40 -2.92 -25.85
C LEU A 25 -11.34 -1.73 -25.62
N ASN A 26 -11.68 -0.98 -26.68
CA ASN A 26 -12.60 0.16 -26.63
C ASN A 26 -12.26 1.21 -25.55
N CYS A 27 -10.99 1.31 -25.15
CA CYS A 27 -10.56 2.22 -24.10
C CYS A 27 -10.45 3.66 -24.62
N LYS A 28 -10.63 4.62 -23.72
CA LYS A 28 -10.23 6.01 -23.93
C LYS A 28 -8.71 6.14 -23.81
N LEU A 29 -8.07 6.49 -24.92
CA LEU A 29 -6.63 6.74 -24.95
C LEU A 29 -6.27 8.07 -24.29
N SER A 30 -5.16 8.08 -23.56
CA SER A 30 -4.60 9.28 -22.95
C SER A 30 -3.66 10.01 -23.90
N LEU A 31 -3.99 11.26 -24.27
CA LEU A 31 -3.11 12.11 -25.10
C LEU A 31 -1.83 12.55 -24.37
N ARG A 32 -1.87 12.51 -23.03
CA ARG A 32 -0.72 12.69 -22.16
C ARG A 32 -0.65 11.46 -21.28
N SER A 33 0.52 10.84 -21.22
CA SER A 33 0.77 9.68 -20.38
C SER A 33 2.17 9.81 -19.80
N LYS A 34 2.39 9.34 -18.57
CA LYS A 34 3.68 9.39 -17.90
C LYS A 34 4.07 8.02 -17.35
N PHE A 35 5.35 7.89 -17.05
CA PHE A 35 5.89 6.75 -16.31
C PHE A 35 6.21 7.18 -14.89
N ASP A 36 6.01 6.25 -13.97
CA ASP A 36 6.20 6.38 -12.54
C ASP A 36 7.11 5.26 -12.03
N ARG A 37 7.63 5.42 -10.81
CA ARG A 37 8.49 4.42 -10.17
C ARG A 37 7.72 3.73 -9.05
N LYS A 38 7.42 2.45 -9.25
CA LYS A 38 6.88 1.56 -8.20
C LYS A 38 8.06 1.03 -7.40
N GLN A 39 8.29 1.59 -6.21
CA GLN A 39 9.46 1.30 -5.39
C GLN A 39 9.22 0.06 -4.53
N TYR A 40 10.09 -0.95 -4.66
CA TYR A 40 10.17 -2.10 -3.76
C TYR A 40 11.53 -2.77 -3.92
N PHE A 41 12.01 -3.36 -2.82
CA PHE A 41 13.29 -4.06 -2.81
C PHE A 41 13.05 -5.55 -2.93
N TYR A 42 13.54 -6.13 -4.03
CA TYR A 42 13.58 -7.57 -4.20
C TYR A 42 14.77 -7.96 -5.11
N PRO A 43 15.40 -9.14 -4.91
CA PRO A 43 16.58 -9.52 -5.69
C PRO A 43 16.36 -9.61 -7.21
N ASP A 44 15.10 -9.77 -7.64
CA ASP A 44 14.74 -9.80 -9.06
C ASP A 44 14.63 -8.41 -9.73
N LEU A 45 14.85 -7.34 -8.98
CA LEU A 45 14.67 -5.97 -9.44
C LEU A 45 15.88 -5.12 -9.07
N PRO A 46 16.97 -5.15 -9.87
CA PRO A 46 18.25 -4.55 -9.49
C PRO A 46 18.21 -3.02 -9.33
N LYS A 47 17.23 -2.34 -9.92
CA LYS A 47 17.04 -0.89 -9.79
C LYS A 47 16.45 -0.47 -8.43
N GLY A 48 15.86 -1.41 -7.67
CA GLY A 48 15.08 -1.11 -6.46
C GLY A 48 13.75 -0.40 -6.73
N TYR A 49 13.36 -0.27 -8.00
CA TYR A 49 12.05 0.19 -8.44
C TYR A 49 11.76 -0.34 -9.84
N GLN A 50 10.47 -0.53 -10.11
CA GLN A 50 9.92 -0.93 -11.40
C GLN A 50 9.37 0.32 -12.08
N ILE A 51 9.74 0.53 -13.34
CA ILE A 51 9.13 1.54 -14.21
C ILE A 51 7.75 1.04 -14.63
N SER A 52 6.70 1.76 -14.23
CA SER A 52 5.30 1.45 -14.56
C SER A 52 4.55 2.76 -14.80
N GLN A 53 3.21 2.76 -14.81
CA GLN A 53 2.40 3.98 -14.86
C GLN A 53 1.40 3.93 -13.72
N PHE A 54 1.24 5.01 -12.96
CA PHE A 54 0.31 5.05 -11.83
C PHE A 54 -0.97 5.82 -12.18
N ASP A 55 -0.93 7.14 -12.12
CA ASP A 55 -2.11 8.03 -12.23
C ASP A 55 -2.49 8.39 -13.67
N VAL A 56 -1.55 8.34 -14.63
CA VAL A 56 -1.83 8.69 -16.04
C VAL A 56 -1.45 7.55 -17.01
N PRO A 57 -2.18 6.42 -16.95
CA PRO A 57 -1.94 5.28 -17.83
C PRO A 57 -2.27 5.62 -19.30
N ILE A 58 -1.76 4.81 -20.22
CA ILE A 58 -1.93 5.03 -21.67
C ILE A 58 -3.38 4.87 -22.14
N ALA A 59 -4.19 4.03 -21.49
CA ALA A 59 -5.60 3.87 -21.79
C ALA A 59 -6.43 3.56 -20.53
N THR A 60 -7.68 4.05 -20.51
CA THR A 60 -8.62 3.90 -19.39
C THR A 60 -10.04 3.66 -19.87
N ALA A 61 -10.91 3.15 -18.99
CA ALA A 61 -12.36 3.07 -19.19
C ALA A 61 -12.77 2.48 -20.55
N GLY A 62 -12.40 1.21 -20.77
CA GLY A 62 -12.79 0.43 -21.94
C GLY A 62 -13.70 -0.73 -21.58
N PHE A 63 -13.86 -1.65 -22.53
CA PHE A 63 -14.60 -2.89 -22.33
C PHE A 63 -14.24 -3.91 -23.42
N VAL A 64 -14.49 -5.18 -23.11
CA VAL A 64 -14.47 -6.29 -24.07
C VAL A 64 -15.83 -6.99 -24.07
N ASP A 65 -16.33 -7.30 -25.27
CA ASP A 65 -17.52 -8.11 -25.46
C ASP A 65 -17.10 -9.58 -25.58
N VAL A 66 -17.79 -10.46 -24.85
CA VAL A 66 -17.48 -11.88 -24.75
C VAL A 66 -18.77 -12.68 -24.93
N ASP A 67 -18.71 -13.66 -25.82
CA ASP A 67 -19.82 -14.58 -26.08
C ASP A 67 -19.67 -15.81 -25.19
N LEU A 68 -20.59 -15.98 -24.24
CA LEU A 68 -20.60 -17.16 -23.38
C LEU A 68 -21.22 -18.34 -24.12
N SER A 69 -20.60 -19.51 -23.98
CA SER A 69 -21.15 -20.76 -24.52
C SER A 69 -22.53 -21.07 -23.95
N VAL A 70 -23.39 -21.65 -24.79
CA VAL A 70 -24.76 -22.05 -24.44
C VAL A 70 -24.79 -23.04 -23.28
N GLU A 71 -23.75 -23.87 -23.14
CA GLU A 71 -23.59 -24.83 -22.04
C GLU A 71 -23.53 -24.15 -20.65
N PHE A 72 -23.20 -22.85 -20.60
CA PHE A 72 -23.05 -22.07 -19.37
C PHE A 72 -24.08 -20.95 -19.24
N GLY A 73 -25.24 -21.11 -19.88
CA GLY A 73 -26.34 -20.14 -19.87
C GLY A 73 -26.41 -19.27 -21.11
N GLY A 74 -25.36 -19.27 -21.95
CA GLY A 74 -25.30 -18.53 -23.21
C GLY A 74 -25.35 -17.02 -23.06
N GLY A 75 -25.04 -16.32 -24.15
CA GLY A 75 -25.34 -14.90 -24.30
C GLY A 75 -24.13 -13.98 -24.36
N HIS A 76 -24.40 -12.75 -24.77
CA HIS A 76 -23.42 -11.69 -24.94
C HIS A 76 -23.22 -10.95 -23.62
N ARG A 77 -21.98 -10.94 -23.12
CA ARG A 77 -21.59 -10.22 -21.91
C ARG A 77 -20.55 -9.18 -22.25
N LYS A 78 -20.67 -8.04 -21.59
CA LYS A 78 -19.69 -6.96 -21.65
C LYS A 78 -18.95 -6.90 -20.32
N PHE A 79 -17.63 -6.90 -20.37
CA PHE A 79 -16.77 -6.76 -19.20
C PHE A 79 -15.95 -5.47 -19.32
N GLY A 80 -16.04 -4.61 -18.31
CA GLY A 80 -15.31 -3.35 -18.27
C GLY A 80 -13.80 -3.54 -18.11
N ILE A 81 -13.05 -2.59 -18.67
CA ILE A 81 -11.61 -2.45 -18.50
C ILE A 81 -11.37 -1.13 -17.78
N THR A 82 -10.87 -1.18 -16.55
CA THR A 82 -10.50 0.02 -15.80
C THR A 82 -9.35 0.75 -16.50
N ARG A 83 -8.29 0.01 -16.86
CA ARG A 83 -7.06 0.58 -17.42
C ARG A 83 -6.20 -0.43 -18.17
N VAL A 84 -5.40 0.09 -19.08
CA VAL A 84 -4.25 -0.60 -19.69
C VAL A 84 -3.03 0.28 -19.46
N HIS A 85 -1.94 -0.29 -18.96
CA HIS A 85 -0.72 0.47 -18.71
C HIS A 85 0.56 -0.30 -19.06
N MET A 86 1.63 0.45 -19.32
CA MET A 86 2.94 -0.09 -19.68
C MET A 86 3.82 -0.23 -18.45
N GLU A 87 4.52 -1.36 -18.36
CA GLU A 87 5.54 -1.57 -17.32
C GLU A 87 6.70 -2.42 -17.83
N GLU A 88 7.73 -2.54 -17.01
CA GLU A 88 8.84 -3.46 -17.25
C GLU A 88 8.69 -4.74 -16.42
N ASP A 89 9.06 -5.88 -16.98
CA ASP A 89 9.07 -7.15 -16.25
C ASP A 89 10.23 -7.23 -15.25
N ALA A 90 9.97 -7.94 -14.15
CA ALA A 90 10.99 -8.34 -13.20
C ALA A 90 11.78 -9.55 -13.74
N VAL A 91 12.91 -9.85 -13.10
CA VAL A 91 13.78 -10.92 -13.56
C VAL A 91 13.37 -12.29 -13.01
N LYS A 92 14.09 -13.34 -13.42
CA LYS A 92 13.82 -14.69 -12.93
C LYS A 92 14.71 -15.00 -11.71
N LEU A 93 14.09 -15.54 -10.67
CA LEU A 93 14.78 -16.12 -9.52
C LEU A 93 14.66 -17.64 -9.54
N LEU A 94 15.78 -18.32 -9.30
CA LEU A 94 15.88 -19.76 -9.18
C LEU A 94 16.37 -20.10 -7.79
N HIS A 95 15.52 -20.71 -6.97
CA HIS A 95 15.90 -21.17 -5.63
C HIS A 95 16.56 -22.54 -5.74
N THR A 96 17.66 -22.75 -5.01
CA THR A 96 18.27 -24.07 -4.94
C THR A 96 17.34 -25.07 -4.25
N GLY A 97 17.42 -26.36 -4.62
CA GLY A 97 16.53 -27.37 -4.06
C GLY A 97 16.64 -27.56 -2.53
N ASN A 98 17.74 -27.11 -1.92
CA ASN A 98 17.95 -27.09 -0.47
C ASN A 98 17.64 -25.72 0.18
N GLY A 99 17.25 -24.71 -0.61
CA GLY A 99 16.86 -23.38 -0.13
C GLY A 99 17.98 -22.53 0.46
N SER A 100 19.25 -22.92 0.30
CA SER A 100 20.38 -22.22 0.93
C SER A 100 20.75 -20.90 0.23
N TYR A 101 20.49 -20.78 -1.07
CA TYR A 101 20.64 -19.54 -1.81
C TYR A 101 19.69 -19.48 -3.01
N SER A 102 19.66 -18.33 -3.68
CA SER A 102 18.89 -18.11 -4.90
C SER A 102 19.79 -17.53 -5.98
N GLU A 103 19.62 -17.99 -7.20
CA GLU A 103 20.30 -17.47 -8.38
C GLU A 103 19.40 -16.48 -9.11
N VAL A 104 19.98 -15.37 -9.56
CA VAL A 104 19.27 -14.29 -10.24
C VAL A 104 19.65 -14.30 -11.72
N ASP A 105 18.68 -14.55 -12.60
CA ASP A 105 18.86 -14.49 -14.06
C ASP A 105 18.21 -13.22 -14.63
N LEU A 106 19.06 -12.27 -15.01
CA LEU A 106 18.67 -10.93 -15.45
C LEU A 106 18.24 -10.86 -16.93
N ASN A 107 18.23 -11.96 -17.69
CA ASN A 107 17.91 -11.94 -19.11
C ASN A 107 16.49 -11.42 -19.42
N ARG A 108 15.57 -11.53 -18.46
CA ARG A 108 14.18 -11.06 -18.58
C ARG A 108 13.99 -9.59 -18.15
N GLU A 109 15.01 -8.96 -17.56
CA GLU A 109 14.89 -7.60 -17.03
C GLU A 109 14.51 -6.60 -18.11
N GLY A 110 13.54 -5.73 -17.83
CA GLY A 110 13.20 -4.65 -18.75
C GLY A 110 12.36 -5.09 -19.95
N MET A 111 11.94 -6.36 -20.00
CA MET A 111 11.02 -6.85 -21.01
C MET A 111 9.70 -6.06 -20.95
N PRO A 112 9.16 -5.58 -22.08
CA PRO A 112 7.94 -4.79 -22.05
C PRO A 112 6.73 -5.61 -21.61
N LEU A 113 5.92 -5.04 -20.73
CA LEU A 113 4.64 -5.58 -20.30
C LEU A 113 3.51 -4.59 -20.52
N LEU A 114 2.33 -5.13 -20.80
CA LEU A 114 1.07 -4.41 -20.78
C LEU A 114 0.20 -5.06 -19.72
N GLU A 115 -0.10 -4.32 -18.66
CA GLU A 115 -1.01 -4.77 -17.62
C GLU A 115 -2.41 -4.22 -17.90
N ILE A 116 -3.38 -5.15 -18.04
CA ILE A 116 -4.80 -4.85 -18.22
C ILE A 116 -5.49 -5.13 -16.88
N VAL A 117 -6.18 -4.13 -16.35
CA VAL A 117 -7.01 -4.28 -15.14
C VAL A 117 -8.47 -4.21 -15.55
N SER A 118 -9.21 -5.28 -15.27
CA SER A 118 -10.65 -5.34 -15.51
C SER A 118 -11.44 -4.64 -14.40
N GLU A 119 -12.64 -4.19 -14.74
CA GLU A 119 -13.65 -3.93 -13.72
C GLU A 119 -14.05 -5.25 -13.02
N PRO A 120 -14.55 -5.20 -11.78
CA PRO A 120 -15.01 -6.38 -11.04
C PRO A 120 -16.40 -6.82 -11.52
N ASP A 121 -16.56 -7.08 -12.83
CA ASP A 121 -17.84 -7.41 -13.47
C ASP A 121 -18.13 -8.91 -13.55
N MET A 122 -17.09 -9.73 -13.50
CA MET A 122 -17.20 -11.19 -13.55
C MET A 122 -17.87 -11.73 -12.28
N ARG A 123 -18.80 -12.67 -12.43
CA ARG A 123 -19.58 -13.27 -11.33
C ARG A 123 -19.35 -14.77 -11.18
N THR A 124 -18.71 -15.41 -12.15
CA THR A 124 -18.43 -16.85 -12.13
C THR A 124 -17.02 -17.14 -12.64
N GLY A 125 -16.47 -18.30 -12.28
CA GLY A 125 -15.18 -18.75 -12.81
C GLY A 125 -15.20 -18.97 -14.33
N ILE A 126 -16.35 -19.33 -14.89
CA ILE A 126 -16.51 -19.52 -16.35
C ILE A 126 -16.39 -18.18 -17.07
N GLU A 127 -17.04 -17.14 -16.58
CA GLU A 127 -16.91 -15.79 -17.13
C GLU A 127 -15.44 -15.32 -17.12
N ALA A 128 -14.70 -15.63 -16.06
CA ALA A 128 -13.29 -15.30 -15.98
C ALA A 128 -12.42 -16.05 -17.01
N VAL A 129 -12.72 -17.32 -17.26
CA VAL A 129 -12.02 -18.11 -18.29
C VAL A 129 -12.31 -17.59 -19.69
N GLU A 130 -13.57 -17.29 -20.02
CA GLU A 130 -13.94 -16.76 -21.32
C GLU A 130 -13.38 -15.35 -21.55
N TYR A 131 -13.42 -14.48 -20.54
CA TYR A 131 -12.76 -13.18 -20.56
C TYR A 131 -11.26 -13.28 -20.85
N ALA A 132 -10.54 -14.14 -20.10
CA ALA A 132 -9.10 -14.33 -20.30
C ALA A 132 -8.78 -14.94 -21.68
N SER A 133 -9.62 -15.85 -22.16
CA SER A 133 -9.50 -16.46 -23.49
C SER A 133 -9.71 -15.43 -24.59
N GLU A 134 -10.68 -14.53 -24.44
CA GLU A 134 -10.93 -13.46 -25.41
C GLU A 134 -9.79 -12.45 -25.45
N LEU A 135 -9.26 -12.04 -24.28
CA LEU A 135 -8.05 -11.22 -24.23
C LEU A 135 -6.87 -11.90 -24.95
N GLN A 136 -6.67 -13.20 -24.74
CA GLN A 136 -5.63 -13.97 -25.41
C GLN A 136 -5.80 -13.96 -26.94
N ARG A 137 -7.02 -14.18 -27.44
CA ARG A 137 -7.31 -14.12 -28.89
C ARG A 137 -7.02 -12.73 -29.44
N LEU A 138 -7.44 -11.69 -28.73
CA LEU A 138 -7.27 -10.30 -29.14
C LEU A 138 -5.78 -9.91 -29.22
N VAL A 139 -4.96 -10.21 -28.21
CA VAL A 139 -3.53 -9.86 -28.25
C VAL A 139 -2.76 -10.61 -29.33
N ARG A 140 -3.16 -11.86 -29.64
CA ARG A 140 -2.62 -12.66 -30.75
C ARG A 140 -3.02 -12.06 -32.09
N PHE A 141 -4.30 -11.73 -32.26
CA PHE A 141 -4.82 -11.13 -33.49
C PHE A 141 -4.14 -9.80 -33.82
N LEU A 142 -3.91 -8.95 -32.81
CA LEU A 142 -3.21 -7.68 -32.99
C LEU A 142 -1.70 -7.84 -33.26
N GLY A 143 -1.14 -9.04 -33.06
CA GLY A 143 0.30 -9.30 -33.15
C GLY A 143 1.10 -8.61 -32.04
N VAL A 144 0.48 -8.35 -30.90
CA VAL A 144 1.11 -7.67 -29.74
C VAL A 144 1.86 -8.68 -28.85
N SER A 145 1.30 -9.87 -28.66
CA SER A 145 1.91 -10.96 -27.90
C SER A 145 1.48 -12.30 -28.47
N ASN A 146 2.28 -13.36 -28.29
CA ASN A 146 1.86 -14.72 -28.62
C ASN A 146 0.83 -15.26 -27.59
N GLY A 147 0.64 -14.57 -26.46
CA GLY A 147 -0.37 -14.88 -25.45
C GLY A 147 -0.27 -16.28 -24.83
N ASN A 148 0.87 -16.96 -24.93
CA ASN A 148 1.05 -18.33 -24.46
C ASN A 148 1.31 -18.37 -22.94
N MET A 149 0.33 -18.86 -22.18
CA MET A 149 0.43 -18.93 -20.72
C MET A 149 1.51 -19.92 -20.25
N GLN A 150 1.72 -21.02 -21.00
CA GLN A 150 2.72 -22.04 -20.71
C GLN A 150 4.15 -21.49 -20.80
N GLU A 151 4.37 -20.49 -21.67
CA GLU A 151 5.64 -19.79 -21.82
C GLU A 151 5.76 -18.55 -20.91
N GLY A 152 4.68 -18.19 -20.19
CA GLY A 152 4.62 -17.05 -19.29
C GLY A 152 4.49 -15.68 -19.97
N SER A 153 4.10 -15.65 -21.25
CA SER A 153 3.88 -14.41 -22.02
C SER A 153 2.45 -13.85 -21.88
N LEU A 154 1.56 -14.61 -21.25
CA LEU A 154 0.30 -14.15 -20.68
C LEU A 154 0.21 -14.64 -19.24
N ARG A 155 -0.05 -13.73 -18.32
CA ARG A 155 -0.21 -13.98 -16.88
C ARG A 155 -1.54 -13.36 -16.44
N CYS A 156 -2.17 -13.96 -15.44
CA CYS A 156 -3.41 -13.46 -14.88
C CYS A 156 -3.43 -13.75 -13.38
N ASP A 157 -3.66 -12.71 -12.59
CA ASP A 157 -3.96 -12.80 -11.16
C ASP A 157 -5.44 -12.46 -10.97
N VAL A 158 -6.14 -13.24 -10.15
CA VAL A 158 -7.59 -13.11 -9.97
C VAL A 158 -7.90 -12.61 -8.56
N ASN A 159 -8.67 -11.53 -8.49
CA ASN A 159 -9.20 -10.99 -7.24
C ASN A 159 -10.65 -11.46 -7.05
N VAL A 160 -10.92 -12.21 -5.97
CA VAL A 160 -12.26 -12.74 -5.66
C VAL A 160 -12.74 -12.21 -4.31
N SER A 161 -13.98 -11.74 -4.28
CA SER A 161 -14.69 -11.37 -3.05
C SER A 161 -16.11 -11.91 -3.12
N VAL A 162 -16.65 -12.36 -1.98
CA VAL A 162 -18.01 -12.90 -1.88
C VAL A 162 -18.86 -12.00 -1.00
N GLN A 163 -20.10 -11.76 -1.41
CA GLN A 163 -21.07 -10.95 -0.68
C GLN A 163 -22.29 -11.83 -0.31
N PRO A 164 -22.73 -11.82 0.96
CA PRO A 164 -23.97 -12.46 1.36
C PRO A 164 -25.17 -11.96 0.55
N ILE A 165 -26.05 -12.89 0.16
CA ILE A 165 -27.26 -12.58 -0.61
C ILE A 165 -28.16 -11.64 0.21
N GLY A 166 -28.56 -10.52 -0.38
CA GLY A 166 -29.43 -9.52 0.26
C GLY A 166 -28.68 -8.35 0.93
N GLN A 167 -27.35 -8.42 1.04
CA GLN A 167 -26.55 -7.27 1.44
C GLN A 167 -26.37 -6.33 0.24
N LEU A 168 -26.93 -5.12 0.33
CA LEU A 168 -26.92 -4.13 -0.77
C LEU A 168 -25.65 -3.28 -0.79
N GLU A 169 -24.98 -3.12 0.35
CA GLU A 169 -23.77 -2.32 0.48
C GLU A 169 -22.53 -3.19 0.28
N TYR A 170 -21.61 -2.72 -0.57
CA TYR A 170 -20.28 -3.32 -0.69
C TYR A 170 -19.51 -3.10 0.62
N GLY A 171 -18.72 -4.10 1.03
CA GLY A 171 -17.80 -3.91 2.15
C GLY A 171 -16.80 -2.80 1.82
N THR A 172 -16.67 -1.81 2.71
CA THR A 172 -15.68 -0.73 2.56
C THR A 172 -14.31 -1.35 2.74
N LYS A 173 -13.37 -1.03 1.86
CA LYS A 173 -12.00 -1.52 2.03
C LYS A 173 -11.35 -0.74 3.16
N VAL A 174 -10.44 -1.40 3.87
CA VAL A 174 -9.56 -0.72 4.83
C VAL A 174 -8.80 0.45 4.16
N ALA A 175 -8.54 0.34 2.85
CA ALA A 175 -7.98 1.42 2.05
C ALA A 175 -8.89 2.66 1.98
N ASP A 176 -10.20 2.49 1.77
CA ASP A 176 -11.13 3.61 1.69
C ASP A 176 -11.25 4.31 3.06
N PHE A 177 -11.28 3.53 4.15
CA PHE A 177 -11.26 4.04 5.52
C PHE A 177 -9.98 4.84 5.81
N PHE A 178 -8.82 4.35 5.33
CA PHE A 178 -7.55 5.06 5.42
C PHE A 178 -7.58 6.37 4.64
N ASP A 179 -7.95 6.34 3.36
CA ASP A 179 -7.98 7.51 2.49
C ASP A 179 -8.93 8.59 3.03
N GLU A 180 -10.09 8.19 3.55
CA GLU A 180 -11.01 9.12 4.19
C GLU A 180 -10.42 9.73 5.47
N THR A 181 -9.74 8.93 6.30
CA THR A 181 -9.06 9.40 7.52
C THR A 181 -7.99 10.44 7.19
N ILE A 182 -7.24 10.25 6.09
CA ILE A 182 -6.27 11.25 5.60
C ILE A 182 -6.98 12.52 5.12
N CYS A 183 -8.09 12.40 4.41
CA CYS A 183 -8.90 13.55 3.96
C CYS A 183 -9.45 14.38 5.12
N LYS A 184 -9.68 13.77 6.30
CA LYS A 184 -10.06 14.49 7.54
C LYS A 184 -8.87 15.13 8.28
N GLY A 185 -7.66 15.05 7.72
CA GLY A 185 -6.47 15.75 8.20
C GLY A 185 -5.57 14.95 9.15
N ALA A 186 -5.71 13.62 9.19
CA ALA A 186 -4.79 12.78 9.96
C ALA A 186 -3.39 12.75 9.33
N ASP A 187 -2.35 12.59 10.16
CA ASP A 187 -1.00 12.29 9.65
C ASP A 187 -0.96 10.91 8.98
N VAL A 188 -0.39 10.86 7.78
CA VAL A 188 -0.35 9.66 6.92
C VAL A 188 0.30 8.48 7.63
N LYS A 189 1.42 8.72 8.33
CA LYS A 189 2.18 7.66 8.99
C LYS A 189 1.48 7.16 10.23
N LEU A 190 0.90 8.07 11.03
CA LEU A 190 0.14 7.71 12.23
C LEU A 190 -1.13 6.93 11.88
N ALA A 191 -1.89 7.39 10.89
CA ALA A 191 -3.09 6.70 10.41
C ALA A 191 -2.76 5.29 9.92
N ALA A 192 -1.71 5.13 9.11
CA ALA A 192 -1.29 3.82 8.62
C ALA A 192 -0.93 2.86 9.76
N ASN A 193 -0.16 3.33 10.75
CA ASN A 193 0.24 2.51 11.90
C ASN A 193 -0.95 2.09 12.77
N TRP A 194 -1.87 3.01 13.06
CA TRP A 194 -3.06 2.70 13.86
C TRP A 194 -3.99 1.73 13.15
N ILE A 195 -4.23 1.96 11.85
CA ILE A 195 -5.14 1.15 11.06
C ILE A 195 -4.58 -0.28 10.90
N MET A 196 -3.30 -0.42 10.56
CA MET A 196 -2.66 -1.74 10.39
C MET A 196 -2.32 -2.43 11.72
N GLY A 197 -2.25 -1.69 12.82
CA GLY A 197 -1.94 -2.18 14.15
C GLY A 197 -3.19 -2.43 14.99
N ASP A 198 -3.59 -1.42 15.75
CA ASP A 198 -4.65 -1.52 16.76
C ASP A 198 -6.02 -1.80 16.15
N VAL A 199 -6.39 -1.09 15.06
CA VAL A 199 -7.69 -1.28 14.41
C VAL A 199 -7.76 -2.66 13.75
N ALA A 200 -6.72 -3.09 13.03
CA ALA A 200 -6.65 -4.43 12.45
C ALA A 200 -6.71 -5.53 13.52
N THR A 201 -6.04 -5.34 14.65
CA THR A 201 -6.07 -6.29 15.78
C THR A 201 -7.46 -6.37 16.40
N TYR A 202 -8.12 -5.23 16.60
CA TYR A 202 -9.49 -5.17 17.10
C TYR A 202 -10.48 -5.86 16.16
N MET A 203 -10.45 -5.52 14.87
CA MET A 203 -11.27 -6.16 13.84
C MET A 203 -11.09 -7.68 13.84
N LYS A 204 -9.85 -8.16 13.95
CA LYS A 204 -9.54 -9.60 14.00
C LYS A 204 -10.09 -10.28 15.25
N ASN A 205 -9.92 -9.67 16.43
CA ASN A 205 -10.35 -10.26 17.70
C ASN A 205 -11.87 -10.35 17.81
N GLU A 206 -12.56 -9.29 17.39
CA GLU A 206 -14.02 -9.21 17.44
C GLU A 206 -14.69 -9.83 16.20
N LYS A 207 -13.90 -10.28 15.21
CA LYS A 207 -14.37 -10.80 13.91
C LYS A 207 -15.28 -9.82 13.18
N LEU A 208 -14.93 -8.54 13.26
CA LEU A 208 -15.63 -7.44 12.61
C LEU A 208 -14.88 -7.00 11.36
N THR A 209 -15.62 -6.48 10.41
CA THR A 209 -15.11 -5.72 9.27
C THR A 209 -15.02 -4.23 9.61
N VAL A 210 -14.32 -3.45 8.78
CA VAL A 210 -14.14 -2.00 8.98
C VAL A 210 -15.47 -1.23 8.95
N ASN A 211 -16.55 -1.82 8.43
CA ASN A 211 -17.89 -1.22 8.45
C ASN A 211 -18.66 -1.50 9.75
N GLU A 212 -18.24 -2.51 10.50
CA GLU A 212 -18.95 -2.94 11.71
C GLU A 212 -18.32 -2.37 12.98
N ILE A 213 -17.12 -1.76 12.86
CA ILE A 213 -16.52 -1.02 13.96
C ILE A 213 -17.25 0.31 14.16
N LYS A 214 -17.40 0.73 15.41
CA LYS A 214 -18.01 2.02 15.76
C LYS A 214 -17.12 3.22 15.45
N LEU A 215 -15.82 2.98 15.27
CA LEU A 215 -14.82 4.01 15.02
C LEU A 215 -14.94 4.49 13.58
N THR A 216 -15.27 5.77 13.41
CA THR A 216 -15.35 6.41 12.09
C THR A 216 -14.01 7.02 11.66
N PRO A 217 -13.80 7.29 10.35
CA PRO A 217 -12.60 7.99 9.88
C PRO A 217 -12.40 9.36 10.52
N LEU A 218 -13.50 10.08 10.78
CA LEU A 218 -13.46 11.37 11.46
C LEU A 218 -12.98 11.24 12.91
N GLU A 219 -13.56 10.32 13.68
CA GLU A 219 -13.16 10.09 15.07
C GLU A 219 -11.70 9.62 15.18
N LEU A 220 -11.26 8.76 14.26
CA LEU A 220 -9.85 8.37 14.20
C LEU A 220 -8.96 9.57 13.86
N ALA A 221 -9.32 10.39 12.87
CA ALA A 221 -8.54 11.58 12.54
C ALA A 221 -8.45 12.56 13.72
N GLU A 222 -9.56 12.81 14.41
CA GLU A 222 -9.60 13.65 15.62
C GLU A 222 -8.73 13.08 16.75
N LEU A 223 -8.77 11.77 16.98
CA LEU A 223 -7.92 11.08 17.95
C LEU A 223 -6.43 11.24 17.60
N LEU A 224 -6.07 11.09 16.33
CA LEU A 224 -4.69 11.24 15.85
C LEU A 224 -4.22 12.70 15.84
N GLN A 225 -5.15 13.65 15.81
CA GLN A 225 -4.88 15.09 15.90
C GLN A 225 -4.78 15.60 17.34
N GLN A 226 -5.04 14.76 18.37
CA GLN A 226 -4.83 15.18 19.75
C GLN A 226 -3.41 15.69 19.94
N LYS A 227 -3.33 16.99 20.27
CA LYS A 227 -2.07 17.74 20.32
C LYS A 227 -1.21 17.20 21.45
N MET A 228 -0.08 16.60 21.09
CA MET A 228 0.99 16.40 22.03
C MET A 228 1.57 17.76 22.44
N ILE A 229 1.82 17.95 23.73
CA ILE A 229 2.59 19.08 24.24
C ILE A 229 4.03 18.90 23.76
N VAL A 230 4.42 19.75 22.82
CA VAL A 230 5.76 19.79 22.22
C VAL A 230 6.52 21.06 22.58
N ASP A 231 5.93 21.97 23.35
CA ASP A 231 6.60 23.18 23.85
C ASP A 231 7.61 22.79 24.96
N PRO A 232 8.93 23.02 24.73
CA PRO A 232 9.95 22.73 25.73
C PRO A 232 9.72 23.49 27.05
N VAL A 233 9.21 24.71 26.99
CA VAL A 233 9.01 25.56 28.19
C VAL A 233 7.91 24.97 29.07
N GLU A 234 6.86 24.43 28.46
CA GLU A 234 5.75 23.84 29.19
C GLU A 234 6.16 22.51 29.84
N ILE A 235 6.89 21.66 29.11
CA ILE A 235 7.44 20.40 29.64
C ILE A 235 8.42 20.69 30.78
N GLU A 236 9.27 21.71 30.64
CA GLU A 236 10.23 22.10 31.67
C GLU A 236 9.56 22.57 32.96
N LYS A 237 8.47 23.34 32.87
CA LYS A 237 7.66 23.71 34.05
C LYS A 237 7.11 22.47 34.77
N MET A 238 6.67 21.46 34.03
CA MET A 238 6.18 20.20 34.61
C MET A 238 7.30 19.40 35.27
N VAL A 239 8.47 19.33 34.64
CA VAL A 239 9.66 18.66 35.20
C VAL A 239 10.05 19.32 36.52
N VAL A 240 10.20 20.64 36.56
CA VAL A 240 10.58 21.37 37.79
C VAL A 240 9.58 21.13 38.91
N LYS A 241 8.28 21.16 38.59
CA LYS A 241 7.22 20.90 39.56
C LYS A 241 7.32 19.50 40.16
N VAL A 242 7.48 18.47 39.32
CA VAL A 242 7.56 17.07 39.77
C VAL A 242 8.81 16.82 40.61
N LEU A 243 9.96 17.43 40.27
CA LEU A 243 11.18 17.32 41.06
C LEU A 243 11.03 17.98 42.45
N ALA A 244 10.40 19.16 42.51
CA ALA A 244 10.15 19.87 43.77
C ALA A 244 9.19 19.11 44.70
N GLU A 245 8.18 18.44 44.15
CA GLU A 245 7.21 17.64 44.91
C GLU A 245 7.80 16.29 45.42
N ASN A 246 8.95 15.86 44.91
CA ASN A 246 9.56 14.55 45.22
C ASN A 246 11.06 14.65 45.61
N PRO A 247 11.41 15.41 46.67
CA PRO A 247 12.81 15.68 47.02
C PRO A 247 13.58 14.43 47.48
N LYS A 248 12.92 13.50 48.18
CA LYS A 248 13.56 12.27 48.67
C LYS A 248 14.01 11.35 47.52
N GLN A 249 13.23 11.30 46.45
CA GLN A 249 13.52 10.50 45.26
C GLN A 249 14.61 11.17 44.42
N LEU A 250 14.68 12.50 44.44
CA LEU A 250 15.72 13.27 43.77
C LEU A 250 17.09 13.03 44.45
N GLU A 251 17.15 13.09 45.77
CA GLU A 251 18.36 12.76 46.55
C GLU A 251 18.85 11.32 46.27
N GLN A 252 17.93 10.35 46.18
CA GLN A 252 18.27 8.97 45.85
C GLN A 252 18.80 8.82 44.42
N TYR A 253 18.31 9.63 43.47
CA TYR A 253 18.81 9.65 42.10
C TYR A 253 20.24 10.22 42.07
N CYS A 254 20.48 11.37 42.71
CA CYS A 254 21.82 11.96 42.87
C CYS A 254 22.79 11.01 43.60
N GLY A 255 22.28 10.21 44.55
CA GLY A 255 23.02 9.14 45.22
C GLY A 255 23.30 7.89 44.36
N GLY A 256 23.01 7.92 43.07
CA GLY A 256 23.39 6.89 42.09
C GLY A 256 22.28 5.91 41.68
N ARG A 257 21.03 6.07 42.15
CA ARG A 257 19.91 5.22 41.69
C ARG A 257 19.27 5.74 40.40
N THR A 258 19.94 5.50 39.28
CA THR A 258 19.51 5.94 37.93
C THR A 258 18.14 5.38 37.48
N LYS A 259 17.69 4.25 38.05
CA LYS A 259 16.36 3.66 37.76
C LYS A 259 15.18 4.58 38.14
N LEU A 260 15.40 5.59 38.99
CA LEU A 260 14.36 6.55 39.38
C LEU A 260 13.99 7.55 38.26
N GLN A 261 14.76 7.60 37.16
CA GLN A 261 14.37 8.37 35.97
C GLN A 261 12.99 7.97 35.44
N GLY A 262 12.70 6.65 35.40
CA GLY A 262 11.40 6.14 34.95
C GLY A 262 10.24 6.54 35.88
N PHE A 263 10.51 6.70 37.17
CA PHE A 263 9.54 7.19 38.15
C PHE A 263 9.16 8.66 37.87
N PHE A 264 10.16 9.53 37.68
CA PHE A 264 9.90 10.93 37.36
C PHE A 264 9.21 11.09 36.00
N ALA A 265 9.64 10.36 34.98
CA ALA A 265 8.97 10.35 33.68
C ALA A 265 7.50 9.93 33.83
N GLY A 266 7.20 8.91 34.63
CA GLY A 266 5.82 8.49 34.92
C GLY A 266 4.97 9.55 35.61
N GLN A 267 5.53 10.29 36.57
CA GLN A 267 4.82 11.39 37.25
C GLN A 267 4.54 12.57 36.31
N ILE A 268 5.49 12.92 35.43
CA ILE A 268 5.30 13.99 34.45
C ILE A 268 4.27 13.59 33.40
N MET A 269 4.26 12.33 32.96
CA MET A 269 3.22 11.80 32.07
C MET A 269 1.85 11.83 32.74
N LYS A 270 1.75 11.55 34.04
CA LYS A 270 0.50 11.65 34.79
C LYS A 270 0.02 13.11 34.92
N LEU A 271 0.93 14.04 35.16
CA LEU A 271 0.63 15.47 35.26
C LEU A 271 0.16 16.06 33.93
N SER A 272 0.77 15.64 32.82
CA SER A 272 0.40 16.02 31.45
C SER A 272 -0.75 15.22 30.87
N LYS A 273 -1.41 14.34 31.66
CA LYS A 273 -2.46 13.43 31.18
C LYS A 273 -2.06 12.58 29.96
N GLY A 274 -0.76 12.30 29.81
CA GLY A 274 -0.21 11.56 28.68
C GLY A 274 0.04 12.38 27.42
N GLU A 275 -0.18 13.70 27.45
CA GLU A 275 -0.05 14.56 26.28
C GLU A 275 1.41 15.03 26.04
N ALA A 276 2.31 14.91 27.03
CA ALA A 276 3.70 15.33 26.87
C ALA A 276 4.48 14.43 25.91
N ASN A 277 5.26 15.02 25.00
CA ASN A 277 6.09 14.26 24.08
C ASN A 277 7.16 13.42 24.81
N PRO A 278 7.13 12.07 24.73
CA PRO A 278 8.01 11.22 25.54
C PRO A 278 9.51 11.40 25.21
N ARG A 279 9.85 11.71 23.96
CA ARG A 279 11.26 11.91 23.56
C ARG A 279 11.78 13.23 24.12
N LEU A 280 11.02 14.30 23.94
CA LEU A 280 11.38 15.63 24.42
C LEU A 280 11.40 15.68 25.95
N LEU A 281 10.41 15.07 26.60
CA LEU A 281 10.32 14.91 28.05
C LEU A 281 11.55 14.20 28.62
N ASN A 282 11.93 13.05 28.06
CA ASN A 282 13.09 12.31 28.57
C ASN A 282 14.39 13.09 28.38
N LYS A 283 14.52 13.86 27.30
CA LYS A 283 15.67 14.73 27.06
C LYS A 283 15.76 15.83 28.12
N ILE A 284 14.70 16.61 28.32
CA ILE A 284 14.65 17.73 29.28
C ILE A 284 14.82 17.22 30.72
N LEU A 285 14.17 16.11 31.06
CA LEU A 285 14.29 15.46 32.36
C LEU A 285 15.74 15.06 32.64
N LEU A 286 16.42 14.44 31.67
CA LEU A 286 17.81 14.00 31.82
C LEU A 286 18.76 15.20 31.96
N GLU A 287 18.57 16.24 31.16
CA GLU A 287 19.36 17.48 31.25
C GLU A 287 19.22 18.13 32.64
N ARG A 288 18.00 18.20 33.17
CA ARG A 288 17.74 18.78 34.50
C ARG A 288 18.26 17.91 35.66
N LEU A 289 18.13 16.59 35.57
CA LEU A 289 18.66 15.67 36.58
C LEU A 289 20.20 15.69 36.61
N ASN A 290 20.85 15.76 35.44
CA ASN A 290 22.31 15.86 35.34
C ASN A 290 22.84 17.23 35.81
N ALA A 291 22.08 18.31 35.64
CA ALA A 291 22.45 19.63 36.14
C ALA A 291 22.36 19.78 37.68
N GLN A 292 21.73 18.83 38.36
CA GLN A 292 21.63 18.76 39.83
C GLN A 292 22.45 17.61 40.44
N SER A 293 23.21 16.89 39.63
CA SER A 293 24.24 15.91 40.04
C SER A 293 25.55 16.62 40.35
#